data_AF-A0A8S9ZF63-F1
#
_entry.id   AF-A0A8S9ZF63-F1
#
_cell.length_a   1.000
_cell.length_b   1.000
_cell.length_c   1.000
_cell.angle_alpha   90.00
_cell.angle_beta   90.00
_cell.angle_gamma   90.00
#
_symmetry.space_group_name_H-M   'P 1'
#
loop_
_entity.id
_entity.type
_entity.pdbx_description
1 polymer ?
#
loop_
_entity_poly.entity_id
_entity_poly.type
_entity_poly.pdbx_seq_one_letter_code
_entity_poly.pdbx_strand_id
1 'polypeptide(L)' 'MFTNQKACMGESLARAELFLFTANFFHNFQVLPVDPLNPPNNQKQKTFVVRPTPYNCRLIIREKKKIQ' A
#
# COMPACT_ATOMS: atom_id res chain seq x y z
N MET A 1 15.33 28.45 4.11
CA MET A 1 14.95 27.08 3.71
C MET A 1 15.12 26.20 4.94
N PHE A 2 14.10 26.16 5.81
CA PHE A 2 14.18 25.49 7.11
C PHE A 2 13.32 24.22 7.06
N THR A 3 13.92 23.06 6.89
CA THR A 3 13.30 21.77 7.23
C THR A 3 13.98 21.26 8.51
N ASN A 4 13.51 21.79 9.64
CA ASN A 4 12.76 21.07 10.67
C ASN A 4 13.60 20.17 11.59
N GLN A 5 13.91 20.70 12.78
CA GLN A 5 14.51 20.02 13.93
C GLN A 5 13.67 18.84 14.49
N LYS A 6 12.46 18.62 13.94
CA LYS A 6 11.53 17.53 14.27
C LYS A 6 11.19 16.66 13.05
N ALA A 7 12.14 16.49 12.12
CA ALA A 7 11.97 15.55 11.02
C ALA A 7 11.94 14.11 11.54
N CYS A 8 11.15 13.24 10.90
CA CYS A 8 11.19 11.81 11.19
C CYS A 8 12.55 11.26 10.76
N MET A 9 13.38 10.83 11.71
CA MET A 9 14.70 10.27 11.42
C MET A 9 14.61 9.03 10.50
N GLY A 10 13.47 8.33 10.52
CA GLY A 10 13.20 7.17 9.68
C GLY A 10 12.54 7.49 8.34
N GLU A 11 12.37 8.76 7.94
CA GLU A 11 11.65 9.12 6.70
C GLU A 11 12.28 8.47 5.45
N SER A 12 13.61 8.54 5.32
CA SER A 12 14.34 7.99 4.18
C SER A 12 14.21 6.47 4.11
N LEU A 13 14.35 5.80 5.26
CA LEU A 13 14.22 4.35 5.37
C LEU A 13 12.79 3.89 5.06
N ALA A 14 11.79 4.52 5.67
CA ALA A 14 10.38 4.20 5.46
C ALA A 14 9.98 4.39 3.99
N ARG A 15 10.48 5.44 3.32
CA ARG A 15 10.22 5.66 1.89
C ARG A 15 10.82 4.55 1.02
N ALA A 16 12.05 4.11 1.31
CA ALA A 16 12.70 3.03 0.58
C ALA A 16 11.97 1.69 0.77
N GLU A 17 11.58 1.37 2.00
CA GLU A 17 10.85 0.14 2.33
C GLU A 17 9.47 0.12 1.66
N LEU A 18 8.68 1.19 1.79
CA LEU A 18 7.38 1.30 1.15
C LEU A 18 7.48 1.16 -0.37
N PHE A 19 8.50 1.75 -0.99
CA PHE A 19 8.71 1.63 -2.43
C PHE A 19 9.01 0.19 -2.84
N LEU A 20 10.00 -0.45 -2.19
CA LEU A 20 10.41 -1.82 -2.54
C LEU A 20 9.28 -2.83 -2.30
N PHE A 21 8.60 -2.71 -1.15
CA PHE A 21 7.46 -3.54 -0.81
C PHE A 21 6.35 -3.37 -1.85
N THR A 22 5.95 -2.14 -2.14
CA THR A 22 4.83 -1.86 -3.06
C THR A 22 5.15 -2.28 -4.49
N ALA A 23 6.38 -2.04 -4.95
CA ALA A 23 6.84 -2.45 -6.28
C ALA A 23 6.82 -3.99 -6.42
N ASN A 24 7.39 -4.70 -5.45
CA ASN A 24 7.40 -6.16 -5.48
C ASN A 24 5.98 -6.74 -5.32
N PHE A 25 5.15 -6.11 -4.49
CA PHE A 25 3.77 -6.51 -4.28
C PHE A 25 2.96 -6.45 -5.59
N PHE A 26 2.93 -5.31 -6.28
CA PHE A 26 2.20 -5.18 -7.53
C PHE A 26 2.83 -5.93 -8.72
N HIS A 27 4.13 -6.21 -8.64
CA HIS A 27 4.81 -7.02 -9.65
C HIS A 27 4.37 -8.49 -9.58
N ASN A 28 4.19 -9.05 -8.39
CA ASN A 28 3.87 -10.48 -8.22
C ASN A 28 2.37 -10.72 -7.97
N PHE A 29 1.60 -9.74 -7.52
CA PHE A 29 0.20 -9.90 -7.17
C PHE A 29 -0.69 -8.94 -7.96
N GLN A 30 -1.82 -9.48 -8.43
CA GLN A 30 -2.94 -8.71 -8.95
C GLN A 30 -3.96 -8.54 -7.83
N VAL A 31 -4.22 -7.28 -7.47
CA VAL A 31 -5.22 -6.92 -6.45
C VAL A 31 -6.55 -6.73 -7.13
N LEU A 32 -7.56 -7.47 -6.69
CA LEU A 32 -8.94 -7.37 -7.17
C LEU A 32 -9.89 -7.06 -6.00
N PRO A 33 -10.97 -6.30 -6.25
CA PRO A 33 -12.02 -6.12 -5.27
C PRO A 33 -12.71 -7.46 -4.99
N VAL A 34 -13.22 -7.63 -3.76
CA VAL A 34 -14.04 -8.82 -3.42
C VAL A 34 -15.36 -8.78 -4.18
N ASP A 35 -15.97 -7.61 -4.25
CA ASP A 35 -17.20 -7.32 -5.00
C ASP A 35 -16.99 -6.13 -5.95
N PRO A 36 -17.30 -6.25 -7.25
CA PRO A 36 -17.14 -5.15 -8.21
C PRO A 36 -18.17 -4.03 -8.01
N LEU A 37 -19.29 -4.31 -7.33
CA LEU A 37 -20.38 -3.35 -7.07
C LEU A 37 -20.20 -2.55 -5.78
N ASN A 38 -19.32 -2.98 -4.88
CA ASN A 38 -19.10 -2.34 -3.59
C ASN A 38 -17.60 -1.96 -3.42
N PRO A 39 -17.16 -0.87 -4.07
CA PRO A 39 -15.80 -0.38 -3.89
C PRO A 39 -15.59 0.14 -2.46
N PRO A 40 -14.36 0.04 -1.92
CA PRO A 40 -14.07 0.55 -0.59
C PRO A 40 -14.33 2.06 -0.53
N ASN A 41 -15.12 2.47 0.46
CA ASN A 41 -15.41 3.88 0.70
C ASN A 41 -14.19 4.56 1.34
N ASN A 42 -13.96 5.84 1.07
CA ASN A 42 -12.88 6.65 1.65
C ASN A 42 -13.16 7.04 3.12
N GLN A 43 -13.96 6.25 3.82
CA GLN A 43 -14.24 6.46 5.24
C GLN A 43 -12.99 6.08 6.04
N LYS A 44 -12.54 7.03 6.85
CA LYS A 44 -11.33 6.89 7.66
C LYS A 44 -11.73 6.82 9.12
N GLN A 45 -11.19 5.85 9.83
CA GLN A 45 -11.27 5.80 11.28
C GLN A 45 -10.22 6.77 11.84
N LYS A 46 -10.68 7.84 12.50
CA LYS A 46 -9.82 8.80 13.20
C LYS A 46 -9.60 8.32 14.63
N THR A 47 -8.53 7.54 14.84
CA THR A 47 -8.02 7.20 16.17
C THR A 47 -6.63 7.84 16.35
N PHE A 48 -5.71 7.21 17.08
CA PHE A 48 -4.32 7.66 17.20
C PHE A 48 -3.56 7.70 15.86
N VAL A 49 -3.94 6.83 14.91
CA VAL A 49 -3.46 6.82 13.52
C VAL A 49 -4.66 6.82 12.58
N VAL A 50 -4.49 7.40 11.38
CA VAL A 50 -5.52 7.34 10.34
C VAL A 50 -5.53 5.92 9.78
N ARG A 51 -6.62 5.18 9.99
CA ARG A 51 -6.80 3.85 9.41
C ARG A 51 -7.99 3.86 8.45
N PRO A 52 -7.89 3.21 7.27
CA PRO A 52 -9.08 2.93 6.47
C PRO A 52 -9.98 1.94 7.20
N THR A 53 -11.29 1.97 6.89
CA THR A 53 -12.21 0.91 7.34
C THR A 53 -11.73 -0.47 6.85
N PRO A 54 -11.89 -1.52 7.66
CA PRO A 54 -11.47 -2.87 7.28
C PRO A 54 -12.19 -3.29 5.99
N TYR A 55 -11.41 -3.68 4.98
CA TYR A 55 -11.89 -4.14 3.69
C TYR A 55 -11.06 -5.34 3.24
N ASN A 56 -11.74 -6.40 2.81
CA ASN A 56 -11.07 -7.58 2.28
C ASN A 56 -10.79 -7.39 0.79
N CYS A 57 -9.59 -7.74 0.35
CA CYS A 57 -9.19 -7.74 -1.06
C CYS A 57 -8.89 -9.17 -1.50
N ARG A 58 -9.11 -9.46 -2.78
CA ARG A 58 -8.70 -10.72 -3.40
C ARG A 58 -7.33 -10.54 -4.06
N LEU A 59 -6.37 -11.40 -3.72
CA LEU A 59 -5.03 -11.36 -4.29
C LEU A 59 -4.82 -12.58 -5.19
N ILE A 60 -4.46 -12.34 -6.45
CA ILE A 60 -4.12 -13.38 -7.42
C ILE A 60 -2.64 -13.30 -7.74
N ILE A 61 -1.93 -14.42 -7.71
CA ILE A 61 -0.52 -14.48 -8.10
C ILE A 61 -0.41 -14.27 -9.60
N ARG A 62 0.45 -13.33 -10.02
CA ARG A 62 0.78 -13.10 -11.42
C ARG A 62 1.82 -14.14 -11.84
N GLU A 63 1.42 -15.05 -12.72
CA GLU A 63 2.35 -15.97 -13.37
C GLU A 63 3.41 -15.17 -14.13
N LYS A 64 4.67 -15.32 -13.74
CA LYS A 64 5.79 -14.68 -14.43
C LYS A 64 5.95 -15.34 -15.79
N LYS A 65 5.69 -14.61 -16.86
CA LYS A 65 6.12 -15.04 -18.21
C LYS A 65 7.64 -15.21 -18.15
N LYS A 66 8.14 -16.45 -18.19
CA LYS A 66 9.55 -16.73 -18.48
C LYS A 66 9.81 -16.13 -19.86
N ILE A 67 10.50 -15.00 -19.89
CA ILE A 67 11.11 -14.48 -21.11
C ILE A 67 12.22 -15.50 -21.40
N GLN A 68 11.99 -16.30 -22.44
CA GLN A 68 12.96 -17.24 -23.00
C GLN A 68 14.19 -16.48 -23.51
#